data_AF-A0A800CJP3-F1
#
_entry.id   AF-A0A800CJP3-F1
#
_cell.length_a   1.000
_cell.length_b   1.000
_cell.length_c   1.000
_cell.angle_alpha   90.00
_cell.angle_beta   90.00
_cell.angle_gamma   90.00
#
_symmetry.space_group_name_H-M   'P 1'
#
loop_
_entity.id
_entity.type
_entity.pdbx_description
1 polymer ?
#
loop_
_entity_poly.entity_id
_entity_poly.type
_entity_poly.pdbx_seq_one_letter_code
_entity_poly.pdbx_strand_id
1 'polypeptide(L)'
;MVWCAIAILSVLISSAQIDGRIVAIKDRSVTIDRGREAGMLPGEVLDVYQTERMKNPQTGEEYEREVRAGGVLVEEVQDKFSMGRIISSLRPIRVGDILRRRAHNLVRSVSRTQNYLYVDLTPDGVKWIRPGEKLGVFRRMNVIHPITKRRISWLEKVGEVEVASLTIRTFSARCVITSYDKPILENDLIMPPEEKERRLDEIHILNISGDKLLLNVFQGAVPNAELVMMKEIPDNTDERFILAKIKVIQVYKFTTEVQLLTPQHKDKLLVGDKVRVYQY
;
A
#
# COMPACT_ATOMS: atom_id res chain seq x y z
N MET A 1 16.57 -25.65 -44.96
CA MET A 1 15.40 -25.23 -44.18
C MET A 1 15.85 -25.01 -42.75
N VAL A 2 16.16 -23.76 -42.40
CA VAL A 2 16.70 -23.36 -41.09
C VAL A 2 15.53 -22.87 -40.25
N TRP A 3 15.17 -23.60 -39.20
CA TRP A 3 14.12 -23.19 -38.28
C TRP A 3 14.69 -22.20 -37.26
N CYS A 4 14.14 -20.99 -37.28
CA CYS A 4 14.41 -19.92 -36.32
C CYS A 4 13.87 -20.32 -34.93
N ALA A 5 14.78 -20.56 -33.99
CA ALA A 5 14.47 -20.55 -32.57
C ALA A 5 14.41 -19.08 -32.10
N ILE A 6 13.22 -18.49 -32.11
CA ILE A 6 12.97 -17.22 -31.42
C ILE A 6 12.87 -17.54 -29.93
N ALA A 7 13.97 -17.29 -29.22
CA ALA A 7 13.99 -17.26 -27.77
C ALA A 7 13.11 -16.09 -27.29
N ILE A 8 11.94 -16.39 -26.74
CA ILE A 8 11.16 -15.45 -25.95
C ILE A 8 11.91 -15.29 -24.63
N LEU A 9 12.87 -14.36 -24.63
CA LEU A 9 13.49 -13.85 -23.41
C LEU A 9 12.44 -12.99 -22.72
N SER A 10 11.59 -13.62 -21.91
CA SER A 10 10.73 -12.94 -20.96
C SER A 10 11.63 -12.29 -19.91
N VAL A 11 12.04 -11.05 -20.19
CA VAL A 11 12.64 -10.16 -19.20
C VAL A 11 11.58 -9.96 -18.13
N LEU A 12 11.72 -10.70 -17.03
CA LEU A 12 11.20 -10.32 -15.74
C LEU A 12 11.87 -8.98 -15.40
N ILE A 13 11.25 -7.89 -15.85
CA ILE A 13 11.51 -6.56 -15.31
C ILE A 13 10.98 -6.65 -13.88
N SER A 14 11.83 -7.16 -12.99
CA SER A 14 11.73 -6.85 -11.57
C SER A 14 11.52 -5.35 -11.52
N SER A 15 10.36 -4.92 -11.02
CA SER A 15 10.06 -3.51 -10.81
C SER A 15 11.03 -3.01 -9.75
N ALA A 16 12.27 -2.76 -10.17
CA ALA A 16 13.32 -2.21 -9.35
C ALA A 16 12.75 -0.88 -8.89
N GLN A 17 12.44 -0.84 -7.60
CA GLN A 17 12.02 0.37 -6.92
C GLN A 17 13.08 1.41 -7.25
N ILE A 18 12.72 2.42 -8.04
CA ILE A 18 13.68 3.44 -8.45
C ILE A 18 13.95 4.30 -7.22
N ASP A 19 14.96 3.90 -6.45
CA ASP A 19 15.53 4.66 -5.35
C ASP A 19 16.64 5.55 -5.96
N GLY A 20 16.30 6.81 -6.18
CA GLY A 20 17.21 7.86 -6.60
C GLY A 20 17.64 8.75 -5.43
N ARG A 21 18.59 9.63 -5.67
CA ARG A 21 19.04 10.66 -4.74
C ARG A 21 19.15 12.01 -5.43
N ILE A 22 18.88 13.06 -4.67
CA ILE A 22 19.13 14.44 -5.11
C ILE A 22 20.63 14.70 -5.01
N VAL A 23 21.28 15.03 -6.12
CA VAL A 23 22.72 15.34 -6.17
C VAL A 23 23.03 16.82 -6.26
N ALA A 24 22.08 17.62 -6.74
CA ALA A 24 22.20 19.07 -6.79
C ALA A 24 20.82 19.73 -6.68
N ILE A 25 20.79 20.94 -6.11
CA ILE A 25 19.61 21.79 -6.05
C ILE A 25 20.03 23.18 -6.54
N LYS A 26 19.28 23.71 -7.50
CA LYS A 26 19.45 25.09 -7.98
C LYS A 26 18.06 25.71 -8.12
N ASP A 27 17.81 26.75 -7.34
CA ASP A 27 16.51 27.41 -7.24
C ASP A 27 15.37 26.43 -6.88
N ARG A 28 14.52 26.08 -7.85
CA ARG A 28 13.43 25.08 -7.70
C ARG A 28 13.67 23.81 -8.50
N SER A 29 14.85 23.68 -9.10
CA SER A 29 15.26 22.52 -9.89
C SER A 29 16.18 21.62 -9.08
N VAL A 30 16.04 20.32 -9.29
CA VAL A 30 16.85 19.28 -8.67
C VAL A 30 17.47 18.39 -9.73
N THR A 31 18.71 17.96 -9.51
CA THR A 31 19.36 16.93 -10.30
C THR A 31 19.29 15.61 -9.55
N ILE A 32 18.92 14.54 -10.25
CA ILE A 32 18.66 13.21 -9.71
C ILE A 32 19.69 12.24 -10.29
N ASP A 33 20.33 11.42 -9.46
CA ASP A 33 21.34 10.43 -9.87
C ASP A 33 20.77 9.20 -10.64
N ARG A 34 19.60 9.35 -11.25
CA ARG A 34 18.93 8.32 -12.04
C ARG A 34 18.46 8.93 -13.35
N GLY A 35 18.74 8.25 -14.45
CA GLY A 35 18.34 8.61 -15.81
C GLY A 35 17.58 7.49 -16.51
N ARG A 36 17.57 7.52 -17.83
CA ARG A 36 16.89 6.55 -18.71
C ARG A 36 17.35 5.12 -18.45
N GLU A 37 18.64 4.92 -18.18
CA GLU A 37 19.21 3.59 -17.86
C GLU A 37 18.58 2.98 -16.60
N ALA A 38 18.11 3.81 -15.68
CA ALA A 38 17.41 3.39 -14.47
C ALA A 38 15.87 3.29 -14.64
N GLY A 39 15.37 3.49 -15.86
CA GLY A 39 13.93 3.45 -16.16
C GLY A 39 13.16 4.71 -15.74
N MET A 40 13.86 5.84 -15.53
CA MET A 40 13.21 7.15 -15.31
C MET A 40 12.50 7.62 -16.59
N LEU A 41 11.34 8.25 -16.42
CA LEU A 41 10.56 8.82 -17.53
C LEU A 41 10.22 10.29 -17.27
N PRO A 42 10.19 11.15 -18.30
CA PRO A 42 9.66 12.50 -18.19
C PRO A 42 8.20 12.49 -17.73
N GLY A 43 7.82 13.45 -16.89
CA GLY A 43 6.48 13.56 -16.32
C GLY A 43 6.23 12.69 -15.08
N GLU A 44 7.20 11.87 -14.66
CA GLU A 44 7.09 11.11 -13.41
C GLU A 44 7.09 12.03 -12.18
N VAL A 45 6.30 11.64 -11.19
CA VAL A 45 6.27 12.31 -9.89
C VAL A 45 6.95 11.42 -8.86
N LEU A 46 7.96 11.96 -8.21
CA LEU A 46 8.71 11.30 -7.15
C LEU A 46 8.39 11.94 -5.81
N ASP A 47 8.26 11.11 -4.77
CA ASP A 47 8.25 11.54 -3.39
C ASP A 47 9.68 11.62 -2.85
N VAL A 48 9.94 12.68 -2.08
CA VAL A 48 11.24 12.93 -1.46
C VAL A 48 11.16 12.51 0.01
N TYR A 49 12.15 11.75 0.48
CA TYR A 49 12.24 11.23 1.83
C TYR A 49 13.56 11.64 2.49
N GLN A 50 13.49 11.95 3.78
CA GLN A 50 14.60 12.25 4.65
C GLN A 50 14.71 11.16 5.72
N THR A 51 15.93 10.68 5.96
CA THR A 51 16.19 9.73 7.05
C THR A 51 16.37 10.51 8.35
N GLU A 52 15.50 10.25 9.32
CA GLU A 52 15.60 10.77 10.68
C GLU A 52 16.05 9.67 11.63
N ARG A 53 17.01 10.00 12.51
CA ARG A 53 17.36 9.15 13.64
C ARG A 53 16.43 9.45 14.79
N MET A 54 15.79 8.41 15.29
CA MET A 54 14.92 8.47 16.46
C MET A 54 15.48 7.57 17.54
N LYS A 55 15.30 7.98 18.79
CA LYS A 55 15.66 7.18 19.96
C LYS A 55 14.40 6.69 20.63
N ASN A 56 14.30 5.39 20.88
CA ASN A 56 13.20 4.83 21.65
C ASN A 56 13.31 5.36 23.10
N PRO A 57 12.30 6.05 23.64
CA PRO A 57 12.37 6.63 24.99
C PRO A 57 12.39 5.56 26.09
N GLN A 58 11.90 4.34 25.82
CA GLN A 58 11.86 3.24 26.78
C GLN A 58 13.13 2.38 26.72
N THR A 59 13.57 2.01 25.52
CA THR A 59 14.70 1.08 25.35
C THR A 59 16.04 1.80 25.14
N GLY A 60 16.02 3.08 24.75
CA GLY A 60 17.22 3.83 24.40
C GLY A 60 17.82 3.47 23.04
N GLU A 61 17.26 2.48 22.31
CA GLU A 61 17.73 2.07 21.00
C GLU A 61 17.51 3.17 19.95
N GLU A 62 18.53 3.40 19.12
CA GLU A 62 18.42 4.27 17.96
C GLU A 62 17.88 3.49 16.76
N TYR A 63 16.94 4.10 16.06
CA TYR A 63 16.42 3.58 14.80
C TYR A 63 16.28 4.70 13.78
N GLU A 64 16.41 4.33 12.52
CA GLU A 64 16.22 5.25 11.41
C GLU A 64 14.80 5.14 10.87
N ARG A 65 14.19 6.29 10.60
CA ARG A 65 12.87 6.38 9.98
C ARG A 65 12.93 7.34 8.81
N GLU A 66 12.41 6.91 7.68
CA GLU A 66 12.19 7.80 6.55
C GLU A 66 10.91 8.63 6.76
N VAL A 67 11.02 9.94 6.56
CA VAL A 67 9.91 10.88 6.62
C VAL A 67 9.82 11.64 5.31
N ARG A 68 8.59 11.74 4.77
CA ARG A 68 8.33 12.43 3.52
C ARG A 68 8.60 13.93 3.66
N ALA A 69 9.48 14.46 2.82
CA ALA A 69 9.89 15.86 2.82
C ALA A 69 9.21 16.69 1.71
N GLY A 70 8.72 16.05 0.65
CA GLY A 70 8.08 16.76 -0.45
C GLY A 70 7.90 15.89 -1.70
N GLY A 71 7.88 16.55 -2.86
CA GLY A 71 7.69 15.89 -4.15
C GLY A 71 8.33 16.66 -5.30
N VAL A 72 8.78 15.91 -6.30
CA VAL A 72 9.50 16.40 -7.49
C VAL A 72 8.83 15.85 -8.74
N LEU A 73 8.64 16.72 -9.74
CA LEU A 73 8.25 16.33 -11.10
C LEU A 73 9.51 16.20 -11.95
N VAL A 74 9.69 15.07 -12.61
CA VAL A 74 10.78 14.85 -13.56
C VAL A 74 10.43 15.57 -14.86
N GLU A 75 11.28 16.50 -15.30
CA GLU A 75 11.04 17.30 -16.52
C GLU A 75 11.93 16.82 -17.67
N GLU A 76 13.21 16.54 -17.39
CA GLU A 76 14.17 16.08 -18.39
C GLU A 76 14.89 14.82 -17.91
N VAL A 77 15.05 13.85 -18.82
CA VAL A 77 15.72 12.57 -18.53
C VAL A 77 16.86 12.37 -19.51
N GLN A 78 18.09 12.35 -18.98
CA GLN A 78 19.29 11.94 -19.69
C GLN A 78 19.60 10.48 -19.38
N ASP A 79 20.66 9.91 -19.96
CA ASP A 79 20.93 8.47 -19.80
C ASP A 79 21.25 8.09 -18.35
N LYS A 80 22.08 8.91 -17.68
CA LYS A 80 22.59 8.63 -16.31
C LYS A 80 21.96 9.46 -15.20
N PHE A 81 21.39 10.62 -15.52
CA PHE A 81 20.77 11.52 -14.56
C PHE A 81 19.51 12.15 -15.13
N SER A 82 18.70 12.73 -14.25
CA SER A 82 17.49 13.46 -14.64
C SER A 82 17.46 14.82 -13.96
N MET A 83 16.71 15.74 -14.54
CA MET A 83 16.39 17.02 -13.93
C MET A 83 14.89 17.08 -13.64
N GLY A 84 14.55 17.59 -12.47
CA GLY A 84 13.17 17.75 -12.06
C GLY A 84 12.93 19.07 -11.35
N ARG A 85 11.66 19.41 -11.19
CA ARG A 85 11.19 20.60 -10.49
C ARG A 85 10.48 20.21 -9.20
N ILE A 86 10.79 20.92 -8.13
CA ILE A 86 10.07 20.76 -6.85
C ILE A 86 8.63 21.22 -7.04
N ILE A 87 7.67 20.32 -6.79
CA ILE A 87 6.22 20.60 -6.89
C ILE A 87 5.56 20.78 -5.53
N SER A 88 6.17 20.23 -4.47
CA SER A 88 5.70 20.35 -3.09
C SER A 88 6.88 20.22 -2.12
N SER A 89 6.86 20.99 -1.03
CA SER A 89 7.85 20.92 0.05
C SER A 89 7.12 20.99 1.38
N LEU A 90 7.09 19.85 2.08
CA LEU A 90 6.62 19.75 3.47
C LEU A 90 7.74 20.16 4.43
N ARG A 91 8.97 19.92 4.02
CA ARG A 91 10.22 20.23 4.71
C ARG A 91 11.24 20.73 3.70
N PRO A 92 12.28 21.47 4.12
CA PRO A 92 13.35 21.89 3.23
C PRO A 92 14.01 20.65 2.60
N ILE A 93 13.92 20.54 1.27
CA ILE A 93 14.55 19.47 0.49
C ILE A 93 16.05 19.74 0.39
N ARG A 94 16.87 18.70 0.55
CA ARG A 94 18.35 18.81 0.62
C ARG A 94 19.02 17.85 -0.36
N VAL A 95 20.27 18.17 -0.71
CA VAL A 95 21.14 17.23 -1.41
C VAL A 95 21.35 16.00 -0.54
N GLY A 96 21.26 14.81 -1.13
CA GLY A 96 21.32 13.52 -0.46
C GLY A 96 19.96 12.90 -0.12
N ASP A 97 18.87 13.68 -0.16
CA ASP A 97 17.52 13.17 0.09
C ASP A 97 17.15 12.05 -0.90
N ILE A 98 16.38 11.07 -0.42
CA ILE A 98 16.01 9.87 -1.16
C ILE A 98 14.76 10.17 -1.98
N LEU A 99 14.74 9.73 -3.24
CA LEU A 99 13.61 9.85 -4.15
C LEU A 99 13.02 8.48 -4.43
N ARG A 100 11.69 8.38 -4.38
CA ARG A 100 10.95 7.18 -4.77
C ARG A 100 9.77 7.54 -5.66
N ARG A 101 9.45 6.67 -6.61
CA ARG A 101 8.26 6.84 -7.45
C ARG A 101 7.00 6.94 -6.59
N ARG A 102 6.20 8.00 -6.78
CA ARG A 102 4.92 8.16 -6.08
C ARG A 102 3.91 7.15 -6.62
N ALA A 103 3.62 6.13 -5.82
CA ALA A 103 2.68 5.06 -6.20
C ALA A 103 1.22 5.36 -5.84
N HIS A 104 0.96 6.31 -4.95
CA HIS A 104 -0.37 6.55 -4.38
C HIS A 104 -0.70 8.04 -4.32
N ASN A 105 -1.99 8.37 -4.35
CA ASN A 105 -2.47 9.71 -4.02
C ASN A 105 -2.52 9.83 -2.49
N LEU A 106 -1.89 10.85 -1.93
CA LEU A 106 -1.67 10.97 -0.49
C LEU A 106 -2.19 12.30 0.05
N VAL A 107 -2.82 12.26 1.21
CA VAL A 107 -3.14 13.45 1.99
C VAL A 107 -1.84 14.14 2.37
N ARG A 108 -1.65 15.37 1.88
CA ARG A 108 -0.50 16.21 2.17
C ARG A 108 -0.65 16.92 3.50
N SER A 109 -1.80 17.54 3.73
CA SER A 109 -2.10 18.27 4.97
C SER A 109 -3.60 18.37 5.17
N VAL A 110 -4.01 18.46 6.44
CA VAL A 110 -5.42 18.55 6.84
C VAL A 110 -5.63 19.85 7.59
N SER A 111 -6.52 20.71 7.10
CA SER A 111 -6.93 21.93 7.81
C SER A 111 -7.98 21.60 8.85
N ARG A 112 -7.58 21.62 10.13
CA ARG A 112 -8.48 21.30 11.26
C ARG A 112 -9.59 22.32 11.47
N THR A 113 -9.39 23.56 11.01
CA THR A 113 -10.33 24.67 11.23
C THR A 113 -11.28 24.89 10.06
N GLN A 114 -10.94 24.42 8.86
CA GLN A 114 -11.63 24.78 7.63
C GLN A 114 -12.21 23.58 6.87
N ASN A 115 -12.27 22.40 7.50
CA ASN A 115 -12.86 21.17 6.95
C ASN A 115 -12.40 20.85 5.52
N TYR A 116 -11.15 21.12 5.19
CA TYR A 116 -10.56 20.75 3.91
C TYR A 116 -9.20 20.10 4.12
N LEU A 117 -8.76 19.35 3.12
CA LEU A 117 -7.43 18.80 3.04
C LEU A 117 -6.80 19.07 1.67
N TYR A 118 -5.48 18.99 1.62
CA TYR A 118 -4.73 19.00 0.37
C TYR A 118 -4.22 17.60 0.08
N VAL A 119 -4.28 17.21 -1.19
CA VAL A 119 -3.84 15.90 -1.66
C VAL A 119 -2.73 16.10 -2.68
N ASP A 120 -1.69 15.29 -2.56
CA ASP A 120 -0.67 15.08 -3.57
C ASP A 120 -1.06 13.89 -4.44
N LEU A 121 -1.14 14.10 -5.74
CA LEU A 121 -1.64 13.13 -6.72
C LEU A 121 -0.50 12.44 -7.46
N THR A 122 -0.77 11.24 -7.97
CA THR A 122 0.05 10.57 -8.98
C THR A 122 -0.29 11.13 -10.37
N PRO A 123 0.56 10.88 -11.39
CA PRO A 123 0.23 11.22 -12.77
C PRO A 123 -1.10 10.60 -13.23
N ASP A 124 -1.40 9.38 -12.80
CA ASP A 124 -2.67 8.74 -13.12
C ASP A 124 -3.82 9.33 -12.31
N GLY A 125 -3.60 9.67 -11.03
CA GLY A 125 -4.57 10.38 -10.18
C GLY A 125 -5.14 11.63 -10.84
N VAL A 126 -4.28 12.47 -11.43
CA VAL A 126 -4.70 13.69 -12.14
C VAL A 126 -5.55 13.38 -13.38
N LYS A 127 -5.38 12.21 -14.01
CA LYS A 127 -6.15 11.83 -15.21
C LYS A 127 -7.60 11.48 -14.91
N TRP A 128 -7.92 10.96 -13.73
CA TRP A 128 -9.29 10.52 -13.41
C TRP A 128 -9.97 11.35 -12.31
N ILE A 129 -9.22 12.02 -11.43
CA ILE A 129 -9.81 12.88 -10.41
C ILE A 129 -10.35 14.18 -11.04
N ARG A 130 -11.58 14.57 -10.71
CA ARG A 130 -12.25 15.79 -11.20
C ARG A 130 -12.88 16.57 -10.05
N PRO A 131 -13.02 17.91 -10.17
CA PRO A 131 -13.82 18.69 -9.22
C PRO A 131 -15.26 18.16 -9.12
N GLY A 132 -15.81 18.10 -7.90
CA GLY A 132 -17.11 17.50 -7.58
C GLY A 132 -17.06 15.98 -7.31
N GLU A 133 -15.96 15.31 -7.63
CA GLU A 133 -15.82 13.87 -7.42
C GLU A 133 -15.72 13.55 -5.92
N LYS A 134 -16.45 12.51 -5.49
CA LYS A 134 -16.35 11.97 -4.12
C LYS A 134 -15.29 10.90 -4.06
N LEU A 135 -14.39 11.00 -3.08
CA LEU A 135 -13.27 10.08 -2.89
C LEU A 135 -13.27 9.53 -1.46
N GLY A 136 -12.82 8.28 -1.34
CA GLY A 136 -12.56 7.66 -0.04
C GLY A 136 -11.16 8.04 0.47
N VAL A 137 -11.06 8.23 1.78
CA VAL A 137 -9.80 8.40 2.50
C VAL A 137 -9.50 7.13 3.26
N PHE A 138 -8.33 6.54 3.02
CA PHE A 138 -7.95 5.24 3.57
C PHE A 138 -6.63 5.32 4.32
N ARG A 139 -6.55 4.66 5.48
CA ARG A 139 -5.32 4.53 6.24
C ARG A 139 -4.73 3.14 6.05
N ARG A 140 -3.43 3.08 5.73
CA ARG A 140 -2.69 1.81 5.75
C ARG A 140 -2.42 1.39 7.18
N MET A 141 -3.15 0.38 7.63
CA MET A 141 -2.91 -0.27 8.90
C MET A 141 -1.79 -1.29 8.75
N ASN A 142 -0.93 -1.39 9.75
CA ASN A 142 0.15 -2.37 9.78
C ASN A 142 0.16 -3.02 11.14
N VAL A 143 0.18 -4.34 11.18
CA VAL A 143 0.38 -5.12 12.39
C VAL A 143 1.52 -6.09 12.14
N ILE A 144 2.47 -6.13 13.05
CA ILE A 144 3.49 -7.18 13.06
C ILE A 144 2.87 -8.37 13.76
N HIS A 145 2.78 -9.48 13.03
CA HIS A 145 2.24 -10.71 13.60
C HIS A 145 3.14 -11.18 14.75
N PRO A 146 2.59 -11.46 15.96
CA PRO A 146 3.41 -11.68 17.15
C PRO A 146 4.30 -12.92 17.06
N ILE A 147 3.86 -13.95 16.34
CA ILE A 147 4.57 -15.23 16.21
C ILE A 147 5.50 -15.21 14.99
N THR A 148 4.94 -15.16 13.78
CA THR A 148 5.71 -15.16 12.52
C THR A 148 6.57 -13.93 12.27
N LYS A 149 6.38 -12.84 13.03
CA LYS A 149 7.03 -11.54 12.81
C LYS A 149 6.79 -10.94 11.42
N ARG A 150 5.89 -11.52 10.63
CA ARG A 150 5.50 -10.97 9.32
C ARG A 150 4.66 -9.72 9.50
N ARG A 151 4.89 -8.73 8.65
CA ARG A 151 4.08 -7.52 8.59
C ARG A 151 2.81 -7.81 7.78
N ILE A 152 1.66 -7.65 8.42
CA ILE A 152 0.35 -7.71 7.78
C ILE A 152 -0.11 -6.27 7.58
N SER A 153 -0.52 -5.93 6.36
CA SER A 153 -1.01 -4.59 6.04
C SER A 153 -2.34 -4.64 5.31
N TRP A 154 -3.23 -3.72 5.63
CA TRP A 154 -4.50 -3.54 4.95
C TRP A 154 -4.87 -2.07 4.90
N LEU A 155 -5.89 -1.73 4.11
CA LEU A 155 -6.45 -0.39 4.05
C LEU A 155 -7.73 -0.35 4.87
N GLU A 156 -7.84 0.64 5.75
CA GLU A 156 -9.05 0.92 6.51
C GLU A 156 -9.60 2.26 6.06
N LYS A 157 -10.88 2.33 5.71
CA LYS A 157 -11.53 3.61 5.41
C LYS A 157 -11.60 4.47 6.68
N VAL A 158 -11.16 5.72 6.59
CA VAL A 158 -11.16 6.68 7.70
C VAL A 158 -12.08 7.86 7.47
N GLY A 159 -12.44 8.14 6.21
CA GLY A 159 -13.41 9.16 5.87
C GLY A 159 -13.65 9.30 4.37
N GLU A 160 -14.30 10.39 4.01
CA GLU A 160 -14.66 10.75 2.64
C GLU A 160 -14.40 12.24 2.41
N VAL A 161 -14.08 12.56 1.16
CA VAL A 161 -13.87 13.93 0.71
C VAL A 161 -14.53 14.16 -0.64
N GLU A 162 -14.84 15.42 -0.93
CA GLU A 162 -15.24 15.88 -2.25
C GLU A 162 -14.17 16.82 -2.81
N VAL A 163 -13.78 16.61 -4.07
CA VAL A 163 -12.72 17.38 -4.71
C VAL A 163 -13.24 18.78 -5.03
N ALA A 164 -12.71 19.81 -4.37
CA ALA A 164 -13.10 21.19 -4.64
C ALA A 164 -12.35 21.81 -5.83
N SER A 165 -11.07 21.49 -5.98
CA SER A 165 -10.24 22.03 -7.07
C SER A 165 -9.04 21.15 -7.36
N LEU A 166 -8.61 21.11 -8.62
CA LEU A 166 -7.46 20.35 -9.10
C LEU A 166 -6.42 21.29 -9.73
N THR A 167 -5.15 21.16 -9.33
CA THR A 167 -4.03 21.90 -9.90
C THR A 167 -3.07 20.92 -10.59
N ILE A 168 -3.18 20.81 -11.92
CA ILE A 168 -2.41 19.88 -12.74
C ILE A 168 -0.90 20.14 -12.63
N ARG A 169 -0.48 21.42 -12.66
CA ARG A 169 0.94 21.82 -12.64
C ARG A 169 1.73 21.33 -11.42
N THR A 170 1.04 21.17 -10.29
CA THR A 170 1.62 20.74 -9.01
C THR A 170 1.16 19.34 -8.60
N PHE A 171 0.39 18.66 -9.46
CA PHE A 171 -0.21 17.35 -9.16
C PHE A 171 -0.89 17.36 -7.80
N SER A 172 -1.75 18.35 -7.55
CA SER A 172 -2.39 18.51 -6.24
C SER A 172 -3.86 18.81 -6.35
N ALA A 173 -4.64 18.37 -5.37
CA ALA A 173 -6.04 18.72 -5.22
C ALA A 173 -6.31 19.37 -3.86
N ARG A 174 -7.33 20.23 -3.81
CA ARG A 174 -7.98 20.67 -2.56
C ARG A 174 -9.30 19.93 -2.47
N CYS A 175 -9.55 19.27 -1.34
CA CYS A 175 -10.78 18.52 -1.12
C CYS A 175 -11.47 19.00 0.16
N VAL A 176 -12.79 19.05 0.15
CA VAL A 176 -13.62 19.32 1.34
C VAL A 176 -13.92 18.00 2.01
N ILE A 177 -13.78 17.95 3.33
CA ILE A 177 -14.08 16.76 4.13
C ILE A 177 -15.60 16.65 4.25
N THR A 178 -16.17 15.57 3.73
CA THR A 178 -17.63 15.33 3.76
C THR A 178 -18.03 14.50 4.97
N SER A 179 -17.22 13.51 5.35
CA SER A 179 -17.43 12.67 6.53
C SER A 179 -16.11 12.04 7.00
N TYR A 180 -16.03 11.66 8.27
CA TYR A 180 -14.92 10.82 8.75
C TYR A 180 -15.32 10.02 9.98
N ASP A 181 -14.94 8.75 10.01
CA ASP A 181 -15.10 7.85 11.16
C ASP A 181 -13.93 8.00 12.14
N LYS A 182 -12.77 8.42 11.64
CA LYS A 182 -11.54 8.65 12.40
C LYS A 182 -10.85 9.93 11.93
N PRO A 183 -10.05 10.60 12.79
CA PRO A 183 -9.28 11.76 12.36
C PRO A 183 -8.42 11.41 11.14
N ILE A 184 -8.58 12.17 10.06
CA ILE A 184 -7.76 12.05 8.85
C ILE A 184 -6.37 12.63 9.16
N LEU A 185 -5.33 11.92 8.73
CA LEU A 185 -3.93 12.26 8.98
C LEU A 185 -3.16 12.44 7.68
N GLU A 186 -2.00 13.09 7.78
CA GLU A 186 -1.04 13.17 6.67
C GLU A 186 -0.57 11.77 6.26
N ASN A 187 -0.41 11.56 4.96
CA ASN A 187 -0.10 10.29 4.30
C ASN A 187 -1.22 9.23 4.31
N ASP A 188 -2.45 9.58 4.74
CA ASP A 188 -3.60 8.76 4.37
C ASP A 188 -3.78 8.77 2.83
N LEU A 189 -4.31 7.68 2.28
CA LEU A 189 -4.49 7.45 0.85
C LEU A 189 -5.82 8.01 0.36
N ILE A 190 -5.83 8.50 -0.88
CA ILE A 190 -7.03 8.95 -1.59
C ILE A 190 -7.31 8.02 -2.77
N MET A 191 -8.50 7.42 -2.77
CA MET A 191 -8.90 6.39 -3.73
C MET A 191 -10.38 6.59 -4.13
N PRO A 192 -10.82 6.07 -5.29
CA PRO A 192 -12.24 6.02 -5.63
C PRO A 192 -13.04 5.32 -4.52
N PRO A 193 -14.28 5.74 -4.25
CA PRO A 193 -15.11 5.15 -3.19
C PRO A 193 -15.50 3.70 -3.49
N GLU A 194 -15.55 3.35 -4.78
CA GLU A 194 -15.87 2.01 -5.30
C GLU A 194 -14.66 1.08 -5.39
N GLU A 195 -13.45 1.55 -5.09
CA GLU A 195 -12.36 0.66 -4.73
C GLU A 195 -12.77 0.05 -3.39
N LYS A 196 -13.63 -0.99 -3.47
CA LYS A 196 -14.01 -1.87 -2.38
C LYS A 196 -12.75 -2.06 -1.59
N GLU A 197 -12.82 -1.91 -0.26
CA GLU A 197 -11.79 -2.46 0.62
C GLU A 197 -11.37 -3.76 -0.03
N ARG A 198 -10.15 -3.81 -0.58
CA ARG A 198 -9.53 -5.09 -0.92
C ARG A 198 -9.32 -5.73 0.44
N ARG A 199 -10.43 -6.17 1.06
CA ARG A 199 -10.49 -7.32 1.93
C ARG A 199 -9.66 -8.29 1.16
N LEU A 200 -8.53 -8.64 1.74
CA LEU A 200 -7.58 -9.55 1.13
C LEU A 200 -8.44 -10.71 0.62
N ASP A 201 -8.62 -10.78 -0.71
CA ASP A 201 -9.38 -11.87 -1.35
C ASP A 201 -8.73 -13.22 -1.00
N GLU A 202 -7.53 -13.13 -0.46
CA GLU A 202 -6.70 -14.14 0.14
C GLU A 202 -6.90 -14.15 1.67
N ILE A 203 -7.63 -15.16 2.16
CA ILE A 203 -7.74 -15.43 3.59
C ILE A 203 -6.43 -16.11 3.99
N HIS A 204 -5.74 -15.61 5.00
CA HIS A 204 -4.52 -16.25 5.50
C HIS A 204 -4.73 -16.80 6.90
N ILE A 205 -4.10 -17.94 7.18
CA ILE A 205 -3.96 -18.43 8.55
C ILE A 205 -2.94 -17.56 9.27
N LEU A 206 -3.41 -16.78 10.23
CA LEU A 206 -2.58 -15.94 11.07
C LEU A 206 -2.00 -16.71 12.25
N ASN A 207 -2.79 -17.57 12.88
CA ASN A 207 -2.32 -18.33 14.03
C ASN A 207 -3.00 -19.69 14.12
N ILE A 208 -2.33 -20.65 14.75
CA ILE A 208 -2.82 -22.00 15.05
C ILE A 208 -2.55 -22.25 16.53
N SER A 209 -3.61 -22.45 17.32
CA SER A 209 -3.52 -22.76 18.75
C SER A 209 -4.49 -23.88 19.09
N GLY A 210 -3.97 -25.10 19.26
CA GLY A 210 -4.85 -26.26 19.43
C GLY A 210 -5.75 -26.43 18.20
N ASP A 211 -7.04 -26.61 18.41
CA ASP A 211 -8.07 -26.69 17.36
C ASP A 211 -8.51 -25.32 16.84
N LYS A 212 -7.99 -24.21 17.37
CA LYS A 212 -8.37 -22.87 16.97
C LYS A 212 -7.42 -22.30 15.93
N LEU A 213 -7.98 -21.60 14.95
CA LEU A 213 -7.27 -20.82 13.96
C LEU A 213 -7.68 -19.35 14.07
N LEU A 214 -6.71 -18.47 13.89
CA LEU A 214 -6.97 -17.06 13.65
C LEU A 214 -6.79 -16.80 12.16
N LEU A 215 -7.82 -16.31 11.48
CA LEU A 215 -7.80 -15.98 10.06
C LEU A 215 -7.90 -14.46 9.88
N ASN A 216 -7.47 -13.93 8.73
CA ASN A 216 -7.89 -12.59 8.30
C ASN A 216 -9.42 -12.54 8.17
N VAL A 217 -10.04 -11.39 8.41
CA VAL A 217 -11.50 -11.25 8.24
C VAL A 217 -11.89 -11.50 6.79
N PHE A 218 -12.97 -12.25 6.60
CA PHE A 218 -13.47 -12.63 5.28
C PHE A 218 -14.99 -12.44 5.19
N GLN A 219 -15.51 -12.36 3.97
CA GLN A 219 -16.94 -12.21 3.73
C GLN A 219 -17.67 -13.50 4.14
N GLY A 220 -18.74 -13.38 4.93
CA GLY A 220 -19.49 -14.53 5.45
C GLY A 220 -19.00 -15.04 6.81
N ALA A 221 -17.96 -14.43 7.40
CA ALA A 221 -17.59 -14.66 8.79
C ALA A 221 -18.67 -14.09 9.72
N VAL A 222 -19.59 -14.93 10.19
CA VAL A 222 -20.63 -14.60 11.17
C VAL A 222 -20.47 -15.53 12.36
N PRO A 223 -20.57 -15.07 13.62
CA PRO A 223 -20.46 -15.95 14.79
C PRO A 223 -21.39 -17.16 14.68
N ASN A 224 -20.86 -18.33 15.01
CA ASN A 224 -21.46 -19.66 14.86
C ASN A 224 -21.65 -20.18 13.43
N ALA A 225 -21.25 -19.45 12.39
CA ALA A 225 -21.28 -19.97 11.03
C ALA A 225 -20.33 -21.17 10.88
N GLU A 226 -20.83 -22.26 10.31
CA GLU A 226 -20.03 -23.41 9.92
C GLU A 226 -19.67 -23.30 8.44
N LEU A 227 -18.39 -23.43 8.14
CA LEU A 227 -17.82 -23.16 6.83
C LEU A 227 -16.82 -24.24 6.44
N VAL A 228 -16.52 -24.34 5.15
CA VAL A 228 -15.50 -25.24 4.63
C VAL A 228 -14.25 -24.45 4.29
N MET A 229 -13.11 -24.86 4.85
CA MET A 229 -11.81 -24.25 4.59
C MET A 229 -10.96 -25.13 3.67
N MET A 230 -10.39 -24.52 2.63
CA MET A 230 -9.51 -25.16 1.64
C MET A 230 -8.19 -24.38 1.54
N LYS A 231 -7.03 -25.04 1.53
CA LYS A 231 -5.72 -24.38 1.33
C LYS A 231 -5.44 -24.30 -0.16
N GLU A 232 -4.86 -23.17 -0.57
CA GLU A 232 -4.40 -22.96 -1.93
C GLU A 232 -2.93 -23.42 -2.02
N ILE A 233 -2.64 -24.38 -2.91
CA ILE A 233 -1.27 -24.88 -3.15
C ILE A 233 -0.72 -24.15 -4.39
N PRO A 234 0.48 -23.52 -4.31
CA PRO A 234 0.99 -22.64 -5.38
C PRO A 234 1.25 -23.31 -6.74
N ASP A 235 1.58 -24.60 -6.77
CA ASP A 235 2.05 -25.29 -7.98
C ASP A 235 1.15 -26.49 -8.33
N ASN A 236 0.18 -26.25 -9.22
CA ASN A 236 -0.33 -27.19 -10.22
C ASN A 236 -0.82 -28.59 -9.77
N THR A 237 -2.10 -28.68 -9.41
CA THR A 237 -3.09 -29.71 -9.84
C THR A 237 -4.45 -29.31 -9.24
N ASP A 238 -5.56 -29.68 -9.88
CA ASP A 238 -6.95 -29.49 -9.42
C ASP A 238 -7.30 -30.15 -8.07
N GLU A 239 -6.30 -30.54 -7.28
CA GLU A 239 -6.47 -31.11 -5.95
C GLU A 239 -6.75 -30.02 -4.91
N ARG A 240 -7.98 -29.49 -4.98
CA ARG A 240 -8.55 -28.71 -3.89
C ARG A 240 -8.92 -29.66 -2.75
N PHE A 241 -8.00 -29.88 -1.81
CA PHE A 241 -8.33 -30.64 -0.61
C PHE A 241 -9.22 -29.82 0.33
N ILE A 242 -10.39 -30.36 0.68
CA ILE A 242 -11.12 -29.92 1.86
C ILE A 242 -10.23 -30.24 3.06
N LEU A 243 -9.71 -29.22 3.75
CA LEU A 243 -8.83 -29.45 4.88
C LEU A 243 -9.61 -29.62 6.16
N ALA A 244 -10.65 -28.80 6.34
CA ALA A 244 -11.44 -28.83 7.54
C ALA A 244 -12.79 -28.13 7.37
N LYS A 245 -13.79 -28.65 8.08
CA LYS A 245 -14.93 -27.85 8.53
C LYS A 245 -14.45 -26.95 9.66
N ILE A 246 -14.84 -25.69 9.62
CA ILE A 246 -14.53 -24.70 10.65
C ILE A 246 -15.82 -24.09 11.18
N LYS A 247 -15.84 -23.71 12.45
CA LYS A 247 -16.91 -22.92 13.06
C LYS A 247 -16.36 -21.56 13.44
N VAL A 248 -17.00 -20.49 12.99
CA VAL A 248 -16.64 -19.14 13.40
C VAL A 248 -17.02 -18.95 14.87
N ILE A 249 -16.02 -18.73 15.71
CA ILE A 249 -16.23 -18.48 17.14
C ILE A 249 -16.50 -17.00 17.35
N GLN A 250 -15.60 -16.16 16.84
CA GLN A 250 -15.66 -14.73 17.03
C GLN A 250 -15.13 -13.98 15.82
N VAL A 251 -15.83 -12.93 15.44
CA VAL A 251 -15.42 -12.02 14.38
C VAL A 251 -14.94 -10.75 15.04
N TYR A 252 -13.64 -10.51 14.94
CA TYR A 252 -13.04 -9.24 15.33
C TYR A 252 -13.04 -8.31 14.11
N LYS A 253 -12.65 -7.06 14.34
CA LYS A 253 -12.63 -6.06 13.28
C LYS A 253 -11.81 -6.47 12.05
N PHE A 254 -10.73 -7.21 12.23
CA PHE A 254 -9.79 -7.58 11.16
C PHE A 254 -9.39 -9.06 11.13
N THR A 255 -9.82 -9.81 12.13
CA THR A 255 -9.52 -11.23 12.25
C THR A 255 -10.77 -12.01 12.55
N THR A 256 -10.76 -13.29 12.23
CA THR A 256 -11.83 -14.21 12.56
C THR A 256 -11.21 -15.39 13.28
N GLU A 257 -11.62 -15.60 14.53
CA GLU A 257 -11.26 -16.79 15.27
C GLU A 257 -12.25 -17.89 14.90
N VAL A 258 -11.70 -19.01 14.43
CA VAL A 258 -12.46 -20.17 14.00
C VAL A 258 -11.96 -21.41 14.71
N GLN A 259 -12.84 -22.38 14.96
CA GLN A 259 -12.51 -23.67 15.53
C GLN A 259 -12.59 -24.74 14.44
N LEU A 260 -11.55 -25.56 14.33
CA LEU A 260 -11.53 -26.74 13.46
C LEU A 260 -12.49 -27.80 14.01
N LEU A 261 -13.55 -28.10 13.27
CA LEU A 261 -14.50 -29.15 13.60
C LEU A 261 -14.00 -30.53 13.16
N THR A 262 -13.18 -30.58 12.11
CA THR A 262 -12.58 -31.83 11.59
C THR A 262 -11.07 -31.68 11.48
N PRO A 263 -10.28 -32.16 12.46
CA PRO A 263 -8.83 -31.94 12.51
C PRO A 263 -8.01 -32.87 11.62
N GLN A 264 -8.64 -33.59 10.68
CA GLN A 264 -8.05 -34.69 9.92
C GLN A 264 -6.81 -34.29 9.08
N HIS A 265 -6.58 -32.99 8.88
CA HIS A 265 -5.41 -32.44 8.18
C HIS A 265 -4.79 -31.24 8.89
N LYS A 266 -4.97 -31.13 10.21
CA LYS A 266 -4.44 -30.00 11.00
C LYS A 266 -2.92 -29.86 10.88
N ASP A 267 -2.22 -30.99 10.80
CA ASP A 267 -0.77 -31.10 10.60
C ASP A 267 -0.28 -30.49 9.27
N LYS A 268 -1.17 -30.34 8.28
CA LYS A 268 -0.87 -29.75 6.97
C LYS A 268 -1.09 -28.23 6.92
N LEU A 269 -1.64 -27.65 7.98
CA LEU A 269 -1.88 -26.21 8.09
C LEU A 269 -0.66 -25.54 8.70
N LEU A 270 -0.16 -24.53 8.01
CA LEU A 270 0.94 -23.69 8.45
C LEU A 270 0.46 -22.25 8.57
N VAL A 271 1.05 -21.54 9.53
CA VAL A 271 0.82 -20.11 9.63
C VAL A 271 1.36 -19.42 8.37
N GLY A 272 0.53 -18.57 7.76
CA GLY A 272 0.80 -17.88 6.51
C GLY A 272 0.15 -18.54 5.30
N ASP A 273 -0.36 -19.77 5.43
CA ASP A 273 -1.09 -20.45 4.36
C ASP A 273 -2.24 -19.61 3.86
N LYS A 274 -2.38 -19.53 2.55
CA LYS A 274 -3.54 -18.98 1.88
C LYS A 274 -4.65 -20.02 1.87
N VAL A 275 -5.84 -19.63 2.30
CA VAL A 275 -7.03 -20.46 2.37
C VAL A 275 -8.21 -19.78 1.68
N ARG A 276 -9.17 -20.59 1.24
CA ARG A 276 -10.50 -20.17 0.80
C ARG A 276 -11.53 -20.75 1.75
N VAL A 277 -12.54 -19.95 2.05
CA VAL A 277 -13.62 -20.34 2.95
C VAL A 277 -14.94 -20.25 2.20
N TYR A 278 -15.72 -21.33 2.24
CA TYR A 278 -17.02 -21.44 1.57
C TYR A 278 -18.12 -21.68 2.60
N GLN A 279 -19.29 -21.08 2.36
CA GLN A 279 -20.50 -21.49 3.07
C GLN A 279 -20.89 -22.90 2.62
N TYR A 280 -21.37 -23.70 3.56
CA TYR A 280 -21.96 -25.00 3.27
C TYR A 280 -23.25 -24.84 2.47
#